data_AF-A0A521IT22-F1
#
_entry.id   AF-A0A521IT22-F1
#
_cell.length_a   1.000
_cell.length_b   1.000
_cell.length_c   1.000
_cell.angle_alpha   90.00
_cell.angle_beta   90.00
_cell.angle_gamma   90.00
#
_symmetry.space_group_name_H-M   'P 1'
#
loop_
_entity.id
_entity.type
_entity.pdbx_description
1 polymer ?
#
loop_
_entity_poly.entity_id
_entity_poly.type
_entity_poly.pdbx_seq_one_letter_code
_entity_poly.pdbx_strand_id
1 'polypeptide(L)'
;MRRERKNLIYLLLSFLAITLLVIGGLNQHNTLYHDPEAVQADMVSTLDASNAPTTEATYQTEVVSNKIPFATYTYKKVKASAGHHAMLDTDGTITKDLAKGLISINVVFTGSIKVHTWYRSFDTDYTEYSITTNTTHNISGNYFKIIALSETTISSINLTYSCTAASTKPRVVRTYVNWDFDLLNIGDNVPNVAVEGAGFAAYRKDTNNEVWVRSKDPTNWAAVYFGTPDPELGGEIFLKDFALISEVMLPSATASHGLTNDGGFPLLVGGSGRYDGALYFGGANSSFNLWKAGDTGNGPYATTQNNPDWGDRGSKVESLTLEQDVSYTITIAGKYQGLNNDNKEVFTIYVFVDNLLIVEKTDIPYMMGGFGLRGWQSAIEYNSIKITDFPLVCPDGIDHYNDVL
;
A
#
# COMPACT_ATOMS: atom_id res chain seq x y z
N MET A 1 9.85 57.67 -6.14
CA MET A 1 11.15 57.46 -6.84
C MET A 1 12.15 56.49 -6.20
N ARG A 2 12.62 56.63 -4.94
CA ARG A 2 13.63 55.67 -4.38
C ARG A 2 13.05 54.35 -3.81
N ARG A 3 11.78 54.33 -3.39
CA ARG A 3 11.11 53.15 -2.81
C ARG A 3 10.54 52.20 -3.88
N GLU A 4 9.93 52.76 -4.92
CA GLU A 4 9.39 51.98 -6.06
C GLU A 4 10.50 51.27 -6.84
N ARG A 5 11.67 51.90 -7.03
CA ARG A 5 12.84 51.25 -7.64
C ARG A 5 13.37 50.07 -6.82
N LYS A 6 13.33 50.15 -5.48
CA LYS A 6 13.72 49.03 -4.61
C LYS A 6 12.72 47.87 -4.72
N ASN A 7 11.42 48.17 -4.72
CA ASN A 7 10.39 47.13 -4.85
C ASN A 7 10.44 46.46 -6.22
N LEU A 8 10.74 47.20 -7.30
CA LEU A 8 10.91 46.63 -8.63
C LEU A 8 12.13 45.70 -8.71
N ILE A 9 13.24 46.04 -8.05
CA ILE A 9 14.45 45.20 -7.99
C ILE A 9 14.19 43.92 -7.20
N TYR A 10 13.48 44.00 -6.08
CA TYR A 10 13.08 42.80 -5.32
C TYR A 10 12.15 41.91 -6.13
N LEU A 11 11.17 42.48 -6.84
CA LEU A 11 10.27 41.72 -7.71
C LEU A 11 11.05 41.00 -8.82
N LEU A 12 11.99 41.69 -9.48
CA LEU A 12 12.84 41.12 -10.52
C LEU A 12 13.76 40.00 -10.00
N LEU A 13 14.32 40.16 -8.79
CA LEU A 13 15.13 39.13 -8.14
C LEU A 13 14.31 37.90 -7.74
N SER A 14 13.07 38.10 -7.29
CA SER A 14 12.14 37.00 -6.99
C SER A 14 11.74 36.24 -8.25
N PHE A 15 11.48 36.95 -9.36
CA PHE A 15 11.20 36.30 -10.65
C PHE A 15 12.43 35.56 -11.19
N LEU A 16 13.63 36.10 -11.02
CA LEU A 16 14.87 35.42 -11.41
C LEU A 16 15.09 34.14 -10.56
N ALA A 17 14.82 34.19 -9.25
CA ALA A 17 14.92 33.03 -8.38
C ALA A 17 13.91 31.94 -8.74
N ILE A 18 12.66 32.29 -9.04
CA ILE A 18 11.63 31.35 -9.49
C ILE A 18 12.01 30.76 -10.86
N THR A 19 12.54 31.57 -11.78
CA THR A 19 12.95 31.09 -13.11
C THR A 19 14.14 30.15 -13.02
N LEU A 20 15.11 30.40 -12.12
CA LEU A 20 16.22 29.48 -11.85
C LEU A 20 15.76 28.19 -11.18
N LEU A 21 14.72 28.24 -10.33
CA LEU A 21 14.11 27.05 -9.72
C LEU A 21 13.34 26.22 -10.75
N VAL A 22 12.64 26.88 -11.68
CA VAL A 22 11.92 26.23 -12.78
C VAL A 22 12.89 25.64 -13.81
N ILE A 23 14.00 26.32 -14.13
CA ILE A 23 15.06 25.77 -15.00
C ILE A 23 15.83 24.65 -14.29
N GLY A 24 16.05 24.75 -12.98
CA GLY A 24 16.63 23.68 -12.16
C GLY A 24 15.74 22.44 -12.10
N GLY A 25 14.42 22.61 -12.04
CA GLY A 25 13.44 21.52 -12.11
C GLY A 25 13.24 20.96 -13.53
N LEU A 26 13.31 21.80 -14.56
CA LEU A 26 13.19 21.37 -15.96
C LEU A 26 14.43 20.64 -16.47
N ASN A 27 15.62 20.94 -15.92
CA ASN A 27 16.84 20.17 -16.19
C ASN A 27 16.94 18.84 -15.40
N GLN A 28 15.92 18.48 -14.59
CA GLN A 28 15.79 17.14 -14.01
C GLN A 28 14.91 16.18 -14.82
N HIS A 29 14.39 16.61 -15.97
CA HIS A 29 13.63 15.72 -16.86
C HIS A 29 14.27 15.63 -18.25
N ASN A 30 15.17 14.65 -18.41
CA ASN A 30 15.06 13.63 -19.46
C ASN A 30 16.28 12.71 -19.47
N THR A 31 16.10 11.49 -18.99
CA THR A 31 16.34 10.23 -19.70
C THR A 31 16.01 9.08 -18.75
N LEU A 32 15.38 8.02 -19.27
CA LEU A 32 14.96 6.77 -18.59
C LEU A 32 13.53 6.73 -18.01
N TYR A 33 12.52 6.96 -18.86
CA TYR A 33 11.40 6.02 -18.91
C TYR A 33 11.78 4.96 -19.96
N HIS A 34 12.53 3.96 -19.52
CA HIS A 34 12.72 2.72 -20.26
C HIS A 34 11.83 1.66 -19.61
N ASP A 35 11.24 0.81 -20.44
CA ASP A 35 10.40 -0.33 -20.09
C ASP A 35 10.76 -0.97 -18.75
N PRO A 36 9.78 -1.34 -17.90
CA PRO A 36 10.05 -2.15 -16.70
C PRO A 36 10.68 -3.52 -17.01
N GLU A 37 10.71 -3.92 -18.29
CA GLU A 37 11.43 -5.13 -18.75
C GLU A 37 12.88 -4.86 -19.21
N ALA A 38 13.27 -3.61 -19.49
CA ALA A 38 14.61 -3.27 -19.99
C ALA A 38 15.57 -2.79 -18.88
N VAL A 39 15.06 -2.26 -17.76
CA VAL A 39 15.90 -1.73 -16.66
C VAL A 39 16.37 -2.84 -15.70
N GLN A 40 15.86 -4.07 -15.81
CA GLN A 40 16.38 -5.22 -15.07
C GLN A 40 17.75 -5.71 -15.57
N ALA A 41 18.26 -5.18 -16.69
CA ALA A 41 19.48 -5.71 -17.31
C ALA A 41 20.77 -4.94 -16.99
N ASP A 42 20.74 -3.73 -16.42
CA ASP A 42 21.91 -2.84 -16.47
C ASP A 42 22.50 -2.35 -15.13
N MET A 43 22.20 -3.00 -14.00
CA MET A 43 22.92 -2.69 -12.75
C MET A 43 23.41 -3.91 -11.97
N VAL A 44 24.70 -4.18 -12.20
CA VAL A 44 25.74 -4.56 -11.24
C VAL A 44 25.70 -6.00 -10.70
N SER A 45 26.53 -6.81 -11.36
CA SER A 45 27.48 -7.74 -10.74
C SER A 45 27.87 -7.34 -9.30
N THR A 46 27.17 -7.84 -8.29
CA THR A 46 27.52 -7.60 -6.87
C THR A 46 28.15 -8.84 -6.24
N LEU A 47 29.14 -9.41 -6.93
CA LEU A 47 30.41 -9.65 -6.27
C LEU A 47 31.16 -8.32 -6.36
N ASP A 48 31.08 -7.53 -5.30
CA ASP A 48 31.76 -6.24 -5.10
C ASP A 48 32.76 -5.82 -6.20
N ALA A 49 32.25 -5.08 -7.19
CA ALA A 49 33.03 -4.65 -8.35
C ALA A 49 34.18 -3.69 -7.99
N SER A 50 34.22 -3.14 -6.76
CA SER A 50 35.35 -2.31 -6.30
C SER A 50 36.65 -3.11 -6.13
N ASN A 51 36.56 -4.45 -6.16
CA ASN A 51 37.69 -5.37 -6.06
C ASN A 51 37.85 -6.30 -7.29
N ALA A 52 37.10 -6.08 -8.38
CA ALA A 52 37.15 -6.92 -9.59
C ALA A 52 38.28 -6.51 -10.56
N PRO A 53 39.07 -7.43 -11.13
CA PRO A 53 40.11 -7.09 -12.11
C PRO A 53 39.50 -6.63 -13.45
N THR A 54 40.00 -5.51 -13.99
CA THR A 54 39.62 -4.96 -15.29
C THR A 54 40.42 -5.60 -16.44
N THR A 55 39.75 -6.14 -17.48
CA THR A 55 40.01 -5.84 -18.91
C THR A 55 39.03 -6.53 -19.86
N GLU A 56 38.83 -5.89 -21.03
CA GLU A 56 37.76 -6.03 -22.03
C GLU A 56 37.68 -7.39 -22.74
N ALA A 57 36.44 -7.81 -23.08
CA ALA A 57 36.18 -8.91 -24.00
C ALA A 57 34.96 -8.60 -24.89
N THR A 58 35.10 -8.92 -26.18
CA THR A 58 34.12 -8.72 -27.25
C THR A 58 32.99 -9.76 -27.20
N TYR A 59 31.74 -9.32 -27.35
CA TYR A 59 30.50 -10.09 -27.11
C TYR A 59 29.92 -10.81 -28.35
N GLN A 60 29.10 -11.85 -28.13
CA GLN A 60 28.12 -12.39 -29.09
C GLN A 60 26.69 -12.25 -28.53
N THR A 61 25.73 -11.96 -29.41
CA THR A 61 24.56 -11.11 -29.09
C THR A 61 23.24 -11.83 -28.78
N GLU A 62 23.02 -13.13 -29.03
CA GLU A 62 21.68 -13.72 -28.82
C GLU A 62 21.68 -15.21 -28.45
N VAL A 63 20.88 -15.58 -27.45
CA VAL A 63 20.37 -16.95 -27.23
C VAL A 63 18.88 -16.93 -27.50
N VAL A 64 18.46 -17.69 -28.52
CA VAL A 64 17.04 -17.90 -28.84
C VAL A 64 16.42 -18.82 -27.77
N SER A 65 15.30 -18.37 -27.21
CA SER A 65 14.52 -19.01 -26.14
C SER A 65 14.33 -20.52 -26.34
N ASN A 66 14.93 -21.30 -25.45
CA ASN A 66 14.52 -22.65 -25.13
C ASN A 66 13.85 -22.58 -23.77
N LYS A 67 12.62 -23.10 -23.65
CA LYS A 67 11.73 -23.10 -22.47
C LYS A 67 12.32 -23.71 -21.19
N ILE A 68 13.45 -23.20 -20.69
CA ILE A 68 14.11 -23.68 -19.49
C ILE A 68 13.63 -22.79 -18.33
N PRO A 69 12.87 -23.32 -17.36
CA PRO A 69 12.31 -22.52 -16.27
C PRO A 69 13.39 -21.96 -15.33
N PHE A 70 14.59 -22.57 -15.33
CA PHE A 70 15.66 -22.25 -14.40
C PHE A 70 17.04 -22.26 -15.07
N ALA A 71 17.90 -21.31 -14.73
CA ALA A 71 19.32 -21.31 -15.09
C ALA A 71 20.16 -21.66 -13.87
N THR A 72 21.17 -22.54 -14.03
CA THR A 72 22.13 -22.84 -12.97
C THR A 72 23.53 -22.38 -13.39
N TYR A 73 24.18 -21.58 -12.54
CA TYR A 73 25.53 -21.10 -12.73
C TYR A 73 26.45 -21.72 -11.70
N THR A 74 27.56 -22.29 -12.16
CA THR A 74 28.60 -22.85 -11.29
C THR A 74 29.85 -21.99 -11.36
N TYR A 75 30.17 -21.31 -10.28
CA TYR A 75 31.41 -20.58 -10.10
C TYR A 75 32.46 -21.50 -9.47
N LYS A 76 33.70 -21.45 -9.96
CA LYS A 76 34.83 -22.24 -9.44
C LYS A 76 35.94 -21.31 -8.98
N LYS A 77 36.77 -21.79 -8.04
CA LYS A 77 37.91 -21.06 -7.47
C LYS A 77 37.48 -19.73 -6.80
N VAL A 78 36.73 -19.82 -5.71
CA VAL A 78 36.28 -18.63 -4.96
C VAL A 78 37.12 -18.51 -3.68
N LYS A 79 37.69 -17.33 -3.44
CA LYS A 79 38.49 -17.02 -2.23
C LYS A 79 37.70 -16.09 -1.32
N ALA A 80 37.76 -16.33 0.00
CA ALA A 80 37.11 -15.49 0.99
C ALA A 80 37.90 -15.45 2.30
N SER A 81 37.98 -14.27 2.91
CA SER A 81 38.54 -14.07 4.25
C SER A 81 37.41 -13.80 5.27
N ALA A 82 37.69 -14.05 6.55
CA ALA A 82 36.70 -13.87 7.62
C ALA A 82 36.14 -12.44 7.62
N GLY A 83 34.81 -12.30 7.66
CA GLY A 83 34.12 -11.02 7.66
C GLY A 83 34.09 -10.28 6.32
N HIS A 84 34.70 -10.83 5.26
CA HIS A 84 34.75 -10.23 3.93
C HIS A 84 33.92 -11.02 2.92
N HIS A 85 33.70 -10.42 1.75
CA HIS A 85 32.89 -11.03 0.68
C HIS A 85 33.73 -12.10 -0.03
N ALA A 86 33.07 -13.17 -0.45
CA ALA A 86 33.69 -14.14 -1.35
C ALA A 86 33.94 -13.49 -2.72
N MET A 87 35.08 -13.75 -3.36
CA MET A 87 35.46 -13.21 -4.68
C MET A 87 35.95 -14.31 -5.62
N LEU A 88 35.72 -14.15 -6.93
CA LEU A 88 36.23 -15.04 -7.95
C LEU A 88 37.74 -14.85 -8.13
N ASP A 89 38.50 -15.95 -8.22
CA ASP A 89 39.92 -15.92 -8.57
C ASP A 89 40.10 -15.52 -10.04
N THR A 90 41.32 -15.13 -10.42
CA THR A 90 41.69 -14.51 -11.72
C THR A 90 41.35 -15.31 -12.98
N ASP A 91 40.90 -16.56 -12.85
CA ASP A 91 40.54 -17.46 -13.95
C ASP A 91 39.03 -17.77 -14.06
N GLY A 92 38.18 -17.07 -13.29
CA GLY A 92 36.74 -17.35 -13.25
C GLY A 92 35.98 -16.80 -14.46
N THR A 93 35.30 -17.65 -15.22
CA THR A 93 34.38 -17.22 -16.28
C THR A 93 32.99 -16.94 -15.72
N ILE A 94 32.44 -15.77 -16.06
CA ILE A 94 31.03 -15.39 -15.85
C ILE A 94 30.34 -15.41 -17.23
N THR A 95 29.28 -16.19 -17.36
CA THR A 95 28.35 -16.14 -18.51
C THR A 95 27.02 -15.64 -17.97
N LYS A 96 26.43 -14.58 -18.56
CA LYS A 96 25.15 -14.00 -18.10
C LYS A 96 24.01 -14.55 -18.97
N ASP A 97 23.04 -15.19 -18.34
CA ASP A 97 21.69 -15.39 -18.85
C ASP A 97 20.72 -14.48 -18.04
N LEU A 98 19.57 -14.14 -18.61
CA LEU A 98 18.57 -13.17 -18.15
C LEU A 98 17.76 -13.69 -16.94
N ALA A 99 18.47 -14.14 -15.91
CA ALA A 99 17.89 -14.63 -14.67
C ALA A 99 17.07 -13.55 -13.96
N LYS A 100 15.85 -13.89 -13.52
CA LYS A 100 14.89 -12.98 -12.90
C LYS A 100 14.88 -13.06 -11.36
N GLY A 101 15.14 -14.23 -10.75
CA GLY A 101 15.19 -14.38 -9.28
C GLY A 101 15.94 -15.61 -8.77
N LEU A 102 16.66 -15.50 -7.65
CA LEU A 102 17.40 -16.62 -7.03
C LEU A 102 16.42 -17.58 -6.34
N ILE A 103 16.60 -18.89 -6.56
CA ILE A 103 15.74 -19.95 -6.00
C ILE A 103 16.52 -20.82 -5.03
N SER A 104 17.74 -21.20 -5.39
CA SER A 104 18.58 -22.02 -4.54
C SER A 104 20.05 -21.70 -4.71
N ILE A 105 20.78 -21.89 -3.63
CA ILE A 105 22.24 -21.86 -3.61
C ILE A 105 22.76 -23.18 -3.04
N ASN A 106 23.82 -23.67 -3.64
CA ASN A 106 24.64 -24.75 -3.08
C ASN A 106 26.08 -24.27 -3.11
N VAL A 107 26.73 -24.25 -1.95
CA VAL A 107 28.14 -23.88 -1.84
C VAL A 107 28.93 -25.10 -1.42
N VAL A 108 29.88 -25.50 -2.26
CA VAL A 108 30.80 -26.61 -2.01
C VAL A 108 32.07 -26.02 -1.43
N PHE A 109 32.21 -26.13 -0.10
CA PHE A 109 33.33 -25.60 0.66
C PHE A 109 33.44 -26.34 2.00
N THR A 110 34.56 -26.14 2.70
CA THR A 110 34.77 -26.63 4.06
C THR A 110 34.69 -25.44 5.03
N GLY A 111 33.73 -25.43 5.96
CA GLY A 111 33.52 -24.37 6.96
C GLY A 111 32.06 -23.91 7.11
N SER A 112 31.86 -22.65 7.48
CA SER A 112 30.55 -21.99 7.54
C SER A 112 30.55 -20.63 6.84
N ILE A 113 29.48 -20.33 6.09
CA ILE A 113 29.24 -19.03 5.44
C ILE A 113 27.87 -18.48 5.84
N LYS A 114 27.72 -17.16 5.69
CA LYS A 114 26.43 -16.48 5.66
C LYS A 114 26.12 -16.02 4.25
N VAL A 115 24.86 -16.12 3.87
CA VAL A 115 24.33 -15.54 2.64
C VAL A 115 23.28 -14.51 3.01
N HIS A 116 23.46 -13.28 2.57
CA HIS A 116 22.47 -12.22 2.67
C HIS A 116 21.79 -12.08 1.32
N THR A 117 20.47 -11.94 1.29
CA THR A 117 19.72 -11.68 0.07
C THR A 117 18.77 -10.51 0.19
N TRP A 118 18.54 -9.86 -0.95
CA TRP A 118 17.64 -8.72 -1.10
C TRP A 118 16.73 -8.93 -2.31
N TYR A 119 15.56 -8.30 -2.28
CA TYR A 119 14.63 -8.32 -3.40
C TYR A 119 14.95 -7.19 -4.39
N ARG A 120 15.50 -6.07 -3.92
CA ARG A 120 15.99 -4.95 -4.72
C ARG A 120 17.43 -4.60 -4.35
N SER A 121 18.19 -4.04 -5.29
CA SER A 121 19.62 -3.71 -5.10
C SER A 121 19.88 -2.65 -4.03
N PHE A 122 18.87 -1.83 -3.73
CA PHE A 122 18.93 -0.72 -2.77
C PHE A 122 18.19 -1.01 -1.46
N ASP A 123 17.65 -2.23 -1.28
CA ASP A 123 17.05 -2.61 0.00
C ASP A 123 18.13 -2.60 1.10
N THR A 124 17.82 -2.00 2.25
CA THR A 124 18.72 -2.04 3.42
C THR A 124 18.53 -3.31 4.23
N ASP A 125 17.29 -3.83 4.26
CA ASP A 125 16.94 -5.06 4.97
C ASP A 125 17.22 -6.28 4.09
N TYR A 126 17.91 -7.27 4.66
CA TYR A 126 18.23 -8.54 3.98
C TYR A 126 17.66 -9.73 4.73
N THR A 127 17.49 -10.83 4.00
CA THR A 127 17.28 -12.16 4.60
C THR A 127 18.63 -12.85 4.78
N GLU A 128 18.92 -13.36 5.97
CA GLU A 128 20.16 -14.07 6.27
C GLU A 128 19.95 -15.59 6.28
N TYR A 129 20.84 -16.30 5.59
CA TYR A 129 20.90 -17.75 5.58
C TYR A 129 22.27 -18.19 6.09
N SER A 130 22.29 -19.14 7.03
CA SER A 130 23.52 -19.80 7.47
C SER A 130 23.66 -21.11 6.71
N ILE A 131 24.74 -21.23 5.92
CA ILE A 131 24.99 -22.42 5.10
C ILE A 131 26.22 -23.14 5.62
N THR A 132 26.04 -24.43 5.89
CA THR A 132 27.11 -25.36 6.25
C THR A 132 27.52 -26.20 5.03
N THR A 133 28.64 -26.90 5.14
CA THR A 133 29.29 -27.60 4.02
C THR A 133 28.36 -28.52 3.20
N ASN A 134 28.37 -28.36 1.87
CA ASN A 134 27.74 -29.25 0.88
C ASN A 134 26.20 -29.39 0.96
N THR A 135 25.49 -28.43 1.56
CA THR A 135 24.02 -28.41 1.57
C THR A 135 23.45 -27.47 0.51
N THR A 136 22.36 -27.87 -0.12
CA THR A 136 21.54 -26.99 -0.97
C THR A 136 20.50 -26.31 -0.09
N HIS A 137 20.39 -24.99 -0.20
CA HIS A 137 19.40 -24.19 0.51
C HIS A 137 18.47 -23.50 -0.48
N ASN A 138 17.17 -23.55 -0.21
CA ASN A 138 16.19 -22.70 -0.88
C ASN A 138 16.33 -21.28 -0.31
N ILE A 139 16.46 -20.30 -1.21
CA ILE A 139 16.70 -18.91 -0.87
C ILE A 139 15.77 -18.05 -1.71
N SER A 140 15.21 -17.02 -1.08
CA SER A 140 14.45 -15.98 -1.76
C SER A 140 15.26 -14.70 -1.89
N GLY A 141 15.18 -14.06 -3.05
CA GLY A 141 15.85 -12.79 -3.34
C GLY A 141 16.23 -12.69 -4.82
N ASN A 142 16.53 -11.47 -5.27
CA ASN A 142 17.04 -11.21 -6.62
C ASN A 142 18.53 -10.84 -6.57
N TYR A 143 18.99 -10.33 -5.42
CA TYR A 143 20.37 -9.97 -5.14
C TYR A 143 20.86 -10.76 -3.95
N PHE A 144 22.15 -11.04 -3.90
CA PHE A 144 22.74 -11.83 -2.83
C PHE A 144 24.18 -11.42 -2.56
N LYS A 145 24.67 -11.77 -1.38
CA LYS A 145 26.02 -11.52 -0.92
C LYS A 145 26.46 -12.67 -0.03
N ILE A 146 27.65 -13.20 -0.29
CA ILE A 146 28.20 -14.34 0.44
C ILE A 146 29.34 -13.86 1.30
N ILE A 147 29.27 -14.16 2.59
CA ILE A 147 30.21 -13.72 3.62
C ILE A 147 30.82 -14.96 4.28
N ALA A 148 32.14 -15.04 4.29
CA ALA A 148 32.83 -16.10 5.00
C ALA A 148 32.98 -15.78 6.49
N LEU A 149 32.74 -16.78 7.35
CA LEU A 149 32.89 -16.63 8.80
C LEU A 149 34.31 -16.93 9.29
N SER A 150 35.12 -17.59 8.45
CA SER A 150 36.54 -17.87 8.66
C SER A 150 37.26 -17.82 7.31
N GLU A 151 38.58 -17.70 7.31
CA GLU A 151 39.36 -17.89 6.07
C GLU A 151 39.08 -19.28 5.49
N THR A 152 38.66 -19.33 4.23
CA THR A 152 38.32 -20.60 3.56
C THR A 152 38.48 -20.48 2.04
N THR A 153 38.73 -21.62 1.40
CA THR A 153 38.69 -21.74 -0.06
C THR A 153 37.37 -22.43 -0.44
N ILE A 154 36.57 -21.74 -1.25
CA ILE A 154 35.31 -22.27 -1.76
C ILE A 154 35.59 -22.93 -3.11
N SER A 155 35.40 -24.24 -3.16
CA SER A 155 35.67 -25.07 -4.35
C SER A 155 34.72 -24.71 -5.49
N SER A 156 33.42 -24.58 -5.19
CA SER A 156 32.43 -24.08 -6.13
C SER A 156 31.19 -23.50 -5.48
N ILE A 157 30.51 -22.60 -6.20
CA ILE A 157 29.19 -22.07 -5.84
C ILE A 157 28.24 -22.35 -6.99
N ASN A 158 27.17 -23.06 -6.72
CA ASN A 158 26.07 -23.30 -7.66
C ASN A 158 24.90 -22.38 -7.29
N LEU A 159 24.49 -21.54 -8.22
CA LEU A 159 23.34 -20.65 -8.09
C LEU A 159 22.28 -21.08 -9.08
N THR A 160 21.07 -21.36 -8.62
CA THR A 160 19.92 -21.64 -9.49
C THR A 160 18.94 -20.48 -9.42
N TYR A 161 18.63 -19.93 -10.59
CA TYR A 161 17.70 -18.80 -10.76
C TYR A 161 16.47 -19.22 -11.56
N SER A 162 15.35 -18.55 -11.30
CA SER A 162 14.21 -18.50 -12.23
C SER A 162 14.57 -17.65 -13.43
N CYS A 163 14.30 -18.15 -14.63
CA CYS A 163 14.34 -17.34 -15.86
C CYS A 163 12.97 -16.72 -16.17
N THR A 164 11.93 -17.08 -15.40
CA THR A 164 10.53 -16.72 -15.70
C THR A 164 9.97 -15.67 -14.77
N ALA A 165 10.35 -15.65 -13.48
CA ALA A 165 9.82 -14.73 -12.47
C ALA A 165 10.91 -14.24 -11.51
N ALA A 166 10.82 -12.98 -11.12
CA ALA A 166 11.65 -12.45 -10.03
C ALA A 166 11.10 -12.90 -8.67
N SER A 167 11.99 -13.06 -7.69
CA SER A 167 11.56 -13.18 -6.31
C SER A 167 10.87 -11.88 -5.90
N THR A 168 9.67 -11.96 -5.37
CA THR A 168 8.96 -10.80 -4.82
C THR A 168 9.09 -10.80 -3.29
N LYS A 169 9.33 -9.62 -2.72
CA LYS A 169 9.35 -9.46 -1.27
C LYS A 169 7.95 -9.83 -0.75
N PRO A 170 7.81 -10.75 0.22
CA PRO A 170 6.54 -11.01 0.85
C PRO A 170 5.97 -9.69 1.35
N ARG A 171 4.77 -9.34 0.89
CA ARG A 171 4.10 -8.15 1.38
C ARG A 171 3.69 -8.40 2.82
N VAL A 172 4.04 -7.47 3.71
CA VAL A 172 3.64 -7.49 5.11
C VAL A 172 2.60 -6.39 5.28
N VAL A 173 1.41 -6.75 5.75
CA VAL A 173 0.34 -5.77 6.00
C VAL A 173 0.63 -5.06 7.32
N ARG A 174 0.90 -3.77 7.26
CA ARG A 174 1.06 -2.93 8.44
C ARG A 174 -0.31 -2.46 8.93
N THR A 175 -0.47 -2.35 10.24
CA THR A 175 -1.62 -1.70 10.88
C THR A 175 -1.19 -0.33 11.41
N TYR A 176 -1.94 0.71 11.07
CA TYR A 176 -1.68 2.11 11.41
C TYR A 176 -2.58 2.59 12.55
N VAL A 177 -3.85 2.21 12.49
CA VAL A 177 -4.83 2.43 13.55
C VAL A 177 -5.45 1.09 13.88
N ASN A 178 -5.55 0.79 15.17
CA ASN A 178 -6.28 -0.36 15.66
C ASN A 178 -6.93 0.05 16.96
N TRP A 179 -8.18 0.47 16.87
CA TRP A 179 -8.92 0.89 18.04
C TRP A 179 -10.17 0.08 18.23
N ASP A 180 -10.18 -0.57 19.38
CA ASP A 180 -11.33 -1.15 20.01
C ASP A 180 -11.83 -0.14 21.06
N PHE A 181 -13.11 0.18 21.05
CA PHE A 181 -13.69 1.17 21.95
C PHE A 181 -13.95 0.64 23.35
N ASP A 182 -13.68 -0.64 23.65
CA ASP A 182 -14.00 -1.33 24.90
C ASP A 182 -13.48 -0.67 26.18
N LEU A 183 -12.42 0.14 26.05
CA LEU A 183 -11.80 0.89 27.14
C LEU A 183 -12.57 2.16 27.51
N LEU A 184 -13.53 2.61 26.70
CA LEU A 184 -14.34 3.80 26.97
C LEU A 184 -15.47 3.49 27.95
N ASN A 185 -15.78 4.45 28.82
CA ASN A 185 -17.00 4.43 29.61
C ASN A 185 -18.14 5.05 28.82
N ILE A 186 -19.38 4.68 29.14
CA ILE A 186 -20.55 5.26 28.50
C ILE A 186 -20.58 6.77 28.71
N GLY A 187 -20.72 7.51 27.60
CA GLY A 187 -20.65 8.97 27.54
C GLY A 187 -19.27 9.53 27.19
N ASP A 188 -18.20 8.72 27.24
CA ASP A 188 -16.86 9.18 26.87
C ASP A 188 -16.80 9.53 25.39
N ASN A 189 -16.15 10.65 25.07
CA ASN A 189 -15.85 11.01 23.69
C ASN A 189 -14.82 10.05 23.10
N VAL A 190 -14.89 9.80 21.79
CA VAL A 190 -13.81 9.15 21.06
C VAL A 190 -12.55 10.05 21.15
N PRO A 191 -11.44 9.60 21.76
CA PRO A 191 -10.23 10.43 21.92
C PRO A 191 -9.44 10.60 20.61
N ASN A 192 -8.41 11.44 20.60
CA ASN A 192 -7.36 11.49 19.55
C ASN A 192 -7.87 11.53 18.09
N VAL A 193 -9.01 12.20 17.87
CA VAL A 193 -9.62 12.37 16.56
C VAL A 193 -9.88 13.85 16.30
N ALA A 194 -9.84 14.23 15.03
CA ALA A 194 -10.47 15.49 14.61
C ALA A 194 -11.99 15.29 14.60
N VAL A 195 -12.73 16.24 15.16
CA VAL A 195 -14.20 16.14 15.32
C VAL A 195 -14.88 17.20 14.46
N GLU A 196 -15.88 16.77 13.69
CA GLU A 196 -16.80 17.65 12.97
C GLU A 196 -18.26 17.33 13.35
N GLY A 197 -19.12 18.36 13.24
CA GLY A 197 -20.53 18.23 13.61
C GLY A 197 -20.70 17.87 15.09
N ALA A 198 -21.63 16.96 15.40
CA ALA A 198 -21.89 16.55 16.78
C ALA A 198 -20.77 15.68 17.38
N GLY A 199 -19.92 15.06 16.55
CA GLY A 199 -18.94 14.08 16.97
C GLY A 199 -19.55 12.78 17.50
N PHE A 200 -18.71 11.93 18.10
CA PHE A 200 -19.07 10.59 18.56
C PHE A 200 -18.77 10.40 20.05
N ALA A 201 -19.57 9.56 20.70
CA ALA A 201 -19.35 9.12 22.08
C ALA A 201 -19.74 7.66 22.27
N ALA A 202 -19.15 7.02 23.27
CA ALA A 202 -19.56 5.70 23.75
C ALA A 202 -21.03 5.75 24.19
N TYR A 203 -21.84 4.91 23.58
CA TYR A 203 -23.29 4.93 23.77
C TYR A 203 -23.77 3.79 24.66
N ARG A 204 -23.31 2.57 24.39
CA ARG A 204 -23.68 1.40 25.19
C ARG A 204 -22.52 0.42 25.30
N LYS A 205 -22.66 -0.44 26.30
CA LYS A 205 -21.79 -1.58 26.54
C LYS A 205 -22.67 -2.81 26.59
N ASP A 206 -22.34 -3.80 25.78
CA ASP A 206 -23.16 -5.00 25.66
C ASP A 206 -22.87 -6.02 26.79
N THR A 207 -23.47 -7.21 26.71
CA THR A 207 -23.27 -8.27 27.70
C THR A 207 -21.87 -8.91 27.66
N ASN A 208 -21.15 -8.77 26.55
CA ASN A 208 -19.77 -9.22 26.38
C ASN A 208 -18.76 -8.16 26.84
N ASN A 209 -19.24 -7.03 27.39
CA ASN A 209 -18.44 -5.87 27.80
C ASN A 209 -17.87 -5.09 26.60
N GLU A 210 -18.41 -5.30 25.40
CA GLU A 210 -18.04 -4.58 24.19
C GLU A 210 -18.68 -3.19 24.15
N VAL A 211 -17.91 -2.16 23.79
CA VAL A 211 -18.39 -0.77 23.74
C VAL A 211 -18.72 -0.35 22.32
N TRP A 212 -19.90 0.25 22.17
CA TRP A 212 -20.39 0.75 20.90
C TRP A 212 -20.47 2.28 20.96
N VAL A 213 -19.83 2.95 20.00
CA VAL A 213 -19.87 4.41 19.84
C VAL A 213 -20.86 4.80 18.75
N ARG A 214 -21.51 5.95 18.91
CA ARG A 214 -22.40 6.51 17.87
C ARG A 214 -22.34 8.04 17.86
N SER A 215 -22.98 8.66 16.88
CA SER A 215 -23.15 10.13 16.86
C SER A 215 -23.77 10.63 18.16
N LYS A 216 -23.24 11.72 18.72
CA LYS A 216 -23.83 12.36 19.92
C LYS A 216 -25.22 12.92 19.65
N ASP A 217 -25.49 13.26 18.39
CA ASP A 217 -26.80 13.68 17.89
C ASP A 217 -27.13 12.89 16.60
N PRO A 218 -27.81 11.74 16.72
CA PRO A 218 -28.22 10.94 15.57
C PRO A 218 -29.25 11.60 14.65
N THR A 219 -29.75 12.79 14.98
CA THR A 219 -30.67 13.55 14.11
C THR A 219 -29.94 14.56 13.22
N ASN A 220 -28.63 14.73 13.45
CA ASN A 220 -27.76 15.68 12.78
C ASN A 220 -26.51 14.97 12.23
N TRP A 221 -25.66 15.72 11.55
CA TRP A 221 -24.41 15.18 11.01
C TRP A 221 -23.28 15.19 12.05
N ALA A 222 -22.44 14.16 12.00
CA ALA A 222 -21.24 14.00 12.80
C ALA A 222 -20.16 13.28 11.99
N ALA A 223 -18.91 13.65 12.18
CA ALA A 223 -17.76 12.90 11.70
C ALA A 223 -16.63 12.95 12.71
N VAL A 224 -15.87 11.86 12.78
CA VAL A 224 -14.57 11.81 13.47
C VAL A 224 -13.54 11.21 12.55
N TYR A 225 -12.34 11.76 12.56
CA TYR A 225 -11.26 11.36 11.66
C TYR A 225 -10.07 10.85 12.45
N PHE A 226 -9.65 9.65 12.09
CA PHE A 226 -8.48 8.96 12.60
C PHE A 226 -7.30 9.29 11.70
N GLY A 227 -6.46 10.20 12.20
CA GLY A 227 -5.22 10.61 11.54
C GLY A 227 -5.40 11.50 10.30
N THR A 228 -5.88 12.74 10.47
CA THR A 228 -5.71 13.81 9.48
C THR A 228 -5.58 15.21 10.05
N PRO A 229 -5.08 16.16 9.23
CA PRO A 229 -3.94 17.02 9.55
C PRO A 229 -4.23 17.80 10.83
N ASP A 230 -3.41 17.56 11.83
CA ASP A 230 -3.43 18.16 13.16
C ASP A 230 -3.77 19.66 13.15
N PRO A 231 -4.47 20.14 14.19
CA PRO A 231 -4.61 21.56 14.41
C PRO A 231 -3.28 22.33 14.57
N GLU A 232 -2.16 21.71 15.00
CA GLU A 232 -0.86 22.37 15.28
C GLU A 232 0.48 21.63 14.92
N LEU A 233 0.57 20.33 14.58
CA LEU A 233 1.83 19.58 14.23
C LEU A 233 1.71 18.44 13.16
N GLY A 234 0.70 18.43 12.29
CA GLY A 234 0.10 17.19 11.78
C GLY A 234 0.67 16.51 10.57
N GLY A 235 1.10 15.27 10.75
CA GLY A 235 1.32 14.35 9.64
C GLY A 235 -0.01 13.77 9.14
N GLU A 236 -0.35 14.02 7.88
CA GLU A 236 -1.37 13.27 7.15
C GLU A 236 -0.97 11.78 7.11
N ILE A 237 -1.94 10.86 7.19
CA ILE A 237 -1.65 9.44 6.92
C ILE A 237 -1.61 9.26 5.40
N PHE A 238 -0.41 9.09 4.85
CA PHE A 238 -0.19 8.84 3.43
C PHE A 238 -0.26 7.34 3.12
N LEU A 239 -1.46 6.82 2.84
CA LEU A 239 -1.60 5.45 2.35
C LEU A 239 -1.94 5.45 0.86
N LYS A 240 -1.00 4.95 0.05
CA LYS A 240 -1.27 4.60 -1.35
C LYS A 240 -2.06 3.31 -1.46
N ASP A 241 -1.92 2.41 -0.51
CA ASP A 241 -2.70 1.18 -0.47
C ASP A 241 -3.25 1.05 0.94
N PHE A 242 -4.56 0.92 1.11
CA PHE A 242 -5.18 0.90 2.44
C PHE A 242 -6.35 -0.07 2.55
N ALA A 243 -6.67 -0.43 3.78
CA ALA A 243 -8.00 -0.89 4.17
C ALA A 243 -8.45 -0.22 5.46
N LEU A 244 -9.68 0.27 5.44
CA LEU A 244 -10.45 0.69 6.61
C LEU A 244 -11.42 -0.43 6.96
N ILE A 245 -11.38 -0.91 8.19
CA ILE A 245 -12.21 -2.01 8.68
C ILE A 245 -12.92 -1.53 9.95
N SER A 246 -14.22 -1.74 10.03
CA SER A 246 -15.01 -1.39 11.20
C SER A 246 -16.18 -2.34 11.36
N GLU A 247 -16.43 -2.76 12.59
CA GLU A 247 -17.66 -3.46 12.93
C GLU A 247 -18.76 -2.45 13.23
N VAL A 248 -19.91 -2.62 12.55
CA VAL A 248 -21.06 -1.74 12.65
C VAL A 248 -22.29 -2.50 13.09
N MET A 249 -23.07 -1.94 14.01
CA MET A 249 -24.40 -2.43 14.35
C MET A 249 -25.45 -1.52 13.73
N LEU A 250 -26.37 -2.12 13.00
CA LEU A 250 -27.46 -1.40 12.36
C LEU A 250 -28.58 -1.16 13.37
N PRO A 251 -29.13 0.08 13.45
CA PRO A 251 -30.09 0.44 14.49
C PRO A 251 -31.43 -0.29 14.30
N SER A 252 -32.09 -0.56 15.42
CA SER A 252 -33.42 -1.16 15.46
C SER A 252 -34.48 -0.39 14.67
N ALA A 253 -35.49 -1.09 14.16
CA ALA A 253 -36.68 -0.49 13.53
C ALA A 253 -37.39 0.53 14.42
N THR A 254 -37.30 0.33 15.74
CA THR A 254 -37.94 1.17 16.75
C THR A 254 -37.03 2.26 17.30
N ALA A 255 -35.81 2.41 16.77
CA ALA A 255 -34.94 3.51 17.16
C ALA A 255 -35.65 4.83 16.84
N SER A 256 -35.87 5.66 17.86
CA SER A 256 -36.58 6.93 17.74
C SER A 256 -35.76 8.02 17.04
N HIS A 257 -34.51 7.73 16.66
CA HIS A 257 -33.55 8.68 16.12
C HIS A 257 -32.72 8.04 15.01
N GLY A 258 -32.48 8.82 13.96
CA GLY A 258 -31.68 8.48 12.77
C GLY A 258 -32.50 7.87 11.62
N LEU A 259 -32.06 8.05 10.36
CA LEU A 259 -32.71 7.43 9.19
C LEU A 259 -31.97 6.16 8.76
N THR A 260 -32.63 5.37 7.92
CA THR A 260 -32.13 4.10 7.40
C THR A 260 -31.04 4.25 6.33
N ASN A 261 -30.64 5.48 5.98
CA ASN A 261 -29.81 5.81 4.80
C ASN A 261 -28.54 6.63 5.11
N ASP A 262 -28.01 6.44 6.31
CA ASP A 262 -27.37 7.57 6.98
C ASP A 262 -26.00 7.23 7.60
N GLY A 263 -25.64 5.95 7.66
CA GLY A 263 -24.33 5.53 8.17
C GLY A 263 -23.28 5.57 7.08
N GLY A 264 -22.09 6.01 7.43
CA GLY A 264 -21.04 6.13 6.44
C GLY A 264 -19.63 6.12 6.99
N PHE A 265 -18.70 6.12 6.04
CA PHE A 265 -17.28 6.23 6.31
C PHE A 265 -16.74 7.37 5.47
N PRO A 266 -16.20 8.43 6.10
CA PRO A 266 -15.44 9.41 5.37
C PRO A 266 -14.05 8.82 5.04
N LEU A 267 -13.64 9.02 3.81
CA LEU A 267 -12.44 8.45 3.20
C LEU A 267 -11.71 9.56 2.43
N LEU A 268 -10.39 9.49 2.39
CA LEU A 268 -9.56 10.41 1.62
C LEU A 268 -9.88 11.88 1.95
N VAL A 269 -10.08 12.20 3.23
CA VAL A 269 -10.48 13.52 3.71
C VAL A 269 -9.28 14.45 3.77
N GLY A 270 -9.17 15.38 2.82
CA GLY A 270 -8.07 16.36 2.77
C GLY A 270 -8.50 17.70 2.16
N GLY A 271 -7.55 18.61 1.97
CA GLY A 271 -7.83 19.95 1.45
C GLY A 271 -8.46 19.96 0.04
N SER A 272 -8.25 18.90 -0.74
CA SER A 272 -8.80 18.75 -2.10
C SER A 272 -10.23 18.19 -2.15
N GLY A 273 -10.76 17.72 -1.01
CA GLY A 273 -12.08 17.12 -0.91
C GLY A 273 -12.10 15.88 -0.01
N ARG A 274 -13.20 15.13 -0.07
CA ARG A 274 -13.34 13.82 0.57
C ARG A 274 -14.24 12.91 -0.26
N TYR A 275 -14.11 11.61 -0.04
CA TYR A 275 -15.09 10.61 -0.44
C TYR A 275 -15.86 10.12 0.78
N ASP A 276 -17.12 9.77 0.57
CA ASP A 276 -18.00 9.27 1.61
C ASP A 276 -18.63 7.97 1.15
N GLY A 277 -18.43 6.90 1.92
CA GLY A 277 -19.25 5.70 1.82
C GLY A 277 -20.58 5.95 2.52
N ALA A 278 -21.70 5.64 1.88
CA ALA A 278 -23.04 5.68 2.45
C ALA A 278 -23.65 4.29 2.46
N LEU A 279 -24.36 3.97 3.53
CA LEU A 279 -25.05 2.70 3.72
C LEU A 279 -26.56 2.92 3.93
N TYR A 280 -27.33 2.15 3.17
CA TYR A 280 -28.76 2.00 3.33
C TYR A 280 -29.10 0.56 3.73
N PHE A 281 -29.84 0.40 4.82
CA PHE A 281 -30.28 -0.90 5.33
C PHE A 281 -31.79 -1.02 5.24
N GLY A 282 -32.26 -1.78 4.26
CA GLY A 282 -33.67 -1.93 3.92
C GLY A 282 -34.04 -3.39 3.60
N GLY A 283 -33.44 -4.35 4.30
CA GLY A 283 -33.59 -5.77 3.98
C GLY A 283 -33.00 -6.08 2.61
N ALA A 284 -33.78 -6.69 1.72
CA ALA A 284 -33.35 -7.02 0.36
C ALA A 284 -33.07 -5.79 -0.52
N ASN A 285 -33.49 -4.60 -0.11
CA ASN A 285 -33.24 -3.34 -0.82
C ASN A 285 -32.00 -2.59 -0.34
N SER A 286 -31.19 -3.21 0.53
CA SER A 286 -29.98 -2.59 1.04
C SER A 286 -28.99 -2.24 -0.07
N SER A 287 -28.23 -1.18 0.16
CA SER A 287 -27.24 -0.67 -0.78
C SER A 287 -26.10 0.03 -0.06
N PHE A 288 -24.91 -0.05 -0.65
CA PHE A 288 -23.77 0.78 -0.29
C PHE A 288 -23.37 1.60 -1.52
N ASN A 289 -23.07 2.88 -1.34
CA ASN A 289 -22.60 3.74 -2.43
C ASN A 289 -21.40 4.57 -1.97
N LEU A 290 -20.52 4.90 -2.91
CA LEU A 290 -19.38 5.77 -2.67
C LEU A 290 -19.56 7.10 -3.44
N TRP A 291 -19.51 8.22 -2.73
CA TRP A 291 -19.73 9.56 -3.29
C TRP A 291 -18.52 10.46 -3.08
N LYS A 292 -18.27 11.38 -4.01
CA LYS A 292 -17.42 12.53 -3.70
C LYS A 292 -18.27 13.55 -2.92
N ALA A 293 -17.71 14.14 -1.88
CA ALA A 293 -18.44 15.18 -1.14
C ALA A 293 -18.80 16.36 -2.05
N GLY A 294 -20.06 16.81 -1.95
CA GLY A 294 -20.61 17.88 -2.77
C GLY A 294 -21.38 17.41 -4.01
N ASP A 295 -21.27 16.13 -4.39
CA ASP A 295 -22.06 15.56 -5.50
C ASP A 295 -23.56 15.48 -5.19
N THR A 296 -23.92 15.61 -3.91
CA THR A 296 -25.28 15.49 -3.40
C THR A 296 -25.65 16.73 -2.58
N GLY A 297 -26.76 17.38 -2.93
CA GLY A 297 -27.19 18.62 -2.26
C GLY A 297 -27.55 18.46 -0.78
N ASN A 298 -27.87 17.22 -0.35
CA ASN A 298 -28.31 16.89 1.01
C ASN A 298 -27.37 15.90 1.73
N GLY A 299 -26.12 15.76 1.27
CA GLY A 299 -25.18 14.78 1.82
C GLY A 299 -25.25 13.40 1.17
N PRO A 300 -24.27 12.52 1.47
CA PRO A 300 -24.16 11.21 0.86
C PRO A 300 -25.35 10.34 1.27
N TYR A 301 -25.94 9.64 0.30
CA TYR A 301 -27.10 8.79 0.51
C TYR A 301 -26.91 7.51 -0.32
N ALA A 302 -27.23 6.36 0.24
CA ALA A 302 -27.24 5.10 -0.47
C ALA A 302 -28.60 4.83 -1.12
N THR A 303 -28.58 4.28 -2.31
CA THR A 303 -29.77 4.06 -3.12
C THR A 303 -29.50 3.01 -4.19
N THR A 304 -30.55 2.28 -4.56
CA THR A 304 -30.54 1.43 -5.74
C THR A 304 -30.94 2.18 -7.01
N GLN A 305 -31.58 3.36 -6.90
CA GLN A 305 -32.11 4.14 -8.03
C GLN A 305 -31.00 4.74 -8.87
N ASN A 306 -30.98 4.47 -10.17
CA ASN A 306 -30.03 5.11 -11.08
C ASN A 306 -30.50 6.53 -11.43
N ASN A 307 -29.67 7.55 -11.15
CA ASN A 307 -29.89 8.92 -11.61
C ASN A 307 -28.59 9.44 -12.25
N PRO A 308 -28.61 9.81 -13.53
CA PRO A 308 -27.44 10.32 -14.23
C PRO A 308 -26.84 11.60 -13.60
N ASP A 309 -27.66 12.41 -12.92
CA ASP A 309 -27.24 13.69 -12.36
C ASP A 309 -26.44 13.55 -11.05
N TRP A 310 -26.45 12.37 -10.43
CA TRP A 310 -25.82 12.13 -9.13
C TRP A 310 -24.35 11.73 -9.22
N GLY A 311 -23.79 11.60 -10.43
CA GLY A 311 -22.41 11.15 -10.64
C GLY A 311 -22.25 9.63 -10.49
N ASP A 312 -21.02 9.13 -10.66
CA ASP A 312 -20.73 7.70 -10.55
C ASP A 312 -20.57 7.31 -9.06
N ARG A 313 -21.35 6.32 -8.63
CA ARG A 313 -21.46 5.84 -7.25
C ARG A 313 -20.81 4.47 -6.99
N GLY A 314 -20.09 3.97 -8.00
CA GLY A 314 -19.48 2.64 -8.01
C GLY A 314 -20.42 1.57 -8.58
N SER A 315 -19.83 0.52 -9.13
CA SER A 315 -20.59 -0.60 -9.70
C SER A 315 -21.02 -1.53 -8.57
N LYS A 316 -22.34 -1.78 -8.47
CA LYS A 316 -22.86 -2.81 -7.56
C LYS A 316 -22.42 -4.17 -8.11
N VAL A 317 -21.55 -4.85 -7.39
CA VAL A 317 -21.00 -6.16 -7.78
C VAL A 317 -21.96 -7.28 -7.37
N GLU A 318 -22.47 -7.23 -6.14
CA GLU A 318 -23.43 -8.21 -5.62
C GLU A 318 -24.65 -7.58 -4.93
N SER A 319 -25.71 -8.39 -4.75
CA SER A 319 -26.89 -8.00 -3.97
C SER A 319 -26.57 -7.99 -2.48
N LEU A 320 -26.91 -6.88 -1.82
CA LEU A 320 -26.73 -6.71 -0.39
C LEU A 320 -28.07 -6.88 0.33
N THR A 321 -28.11 -7.71 1.37
CA THR A 321 -29.24 -7.81 2.29
C THR A 321 -28.75 -7.48 3.68
N LEU A 322 -29.36 -6.48 4.32
CA LEU A 322 -29.02 -6.08 5.69
C LEU A 322 -30.24 -6.06 6.57
N GLU A 323 -30.07 -6.58 7.78
CA GLU A 323 -31.10 -6.68 8.80
C GLU A 323 -30.77 -5.73 9.95
N GLN A 324 -31.82 -5.20 10.59
CA GLN A 324 -31.68 -4.32 11.74
C GLN A 324 -31.27 -5.14 12.98
N ASP A 325 -30.62 -4.49 13.95
CA ASP A 325 -30.13 -5.13 15.18
C ASP A 325 -29.12 -6.26 14.91
N VAL A 326 -28.45 -6.21 13.76
CA VAL A 326 -27.38 -7.14 13.36
C VAL A 326 -26.07 -6.38 13.18
N SER A 327 -24.98 -7.00 13.63
CA SER A 327 -23.61 -6.53 13.42
C SER A 327 -23.07 -7.03 12.09
N TYR A 328 -22.37 -6.15 11.39
CA TYR A 328 -21.67 -6.45 10.14
C TYR A 328 -20.26 -5.89 10.20
N THR A 329 -19.31 -6.57 9.54
CA THR A 329 -17.97 -6.00 9.31
C THR A 329 -17.97 -5.27 7.97
N ILE A 330 -17.68 -3.98 7.97
CA ILE A 330 -17.48 -3.22 6.74
C ILE A 330 -15.99 -3.03 6.51
N THR A 331 -15.53 -3.44 5.33
CA THR A 331 -14.15 -3.22 4.88
C THR A 331 -14.16 -2.35 3.62
N ILE A 332 -13.47 -1.22 3.65
CA ILE A 332 -13.25 -0.37 2.49
C ILE A 332 -11.75 -0.37 2.17
N ALA A 333 -11.38 -0.97 1.04
CA ALA A 333 -10.00 -1.10 0.62
C ALA A 333 -9.72 -0.25 -0.63
N GLY A 334 -8.63 0.53 -0.61
CA GLY A 334 -8.20 1.35 -1.72
C GLY A 334 -6.84 0.89 -2.26
N LYS A 335 -6.78 0.56 -3.55
CA LYS A 335 -5.57 0.15 -4.27
C LYS A 335 -5.15 1.26 -5.22
N TYR A 336 -3.94 1.78 -5.06
CA TYR A 336 -3.43 2.82 -5.95
C TYR A 336 -2.99 2.24 -7.30
N GLN A 337 -3.43 2.89 -8.38
CA GLN A 337 -3.21 2.43 -9.75
C GLN A 337 -2.16 3.24 -10.51
N GLY A 338 -1.60 4.28 -9.90
CA GLY A 338 -0.70 5.21 -10.59
C GLY A 338 -1.46 6.26 -11.39
N LEU A 339 -0.81 6.74 -12.46
CA LEU A 339 -1.37 7.77 -13.34
C LEU A 339 -2.33 7.15 -14.36
N ASN A 340 -3.51 7.73 -14.51
CA ASN A 340 -4.42 7.42 -15.60
C ASN A 340 -4.03 8.17 -16.91
N ASN A 341 -4.81 7.97 -17.97
CA ASN A 341 -4.58 8.60 -19.29
C ASN A 341 -4.59 10.14 -19.27
N ASP A 342 -5.17 10.75 -18.24
CA ASP A 342 -5.20 12.21 -18.06
C ASP A 342 -4.04 12.71 -17.17
N ASN A 343 -3.04 11.87 -16.88
CA ASN A 343 -1.95 12.12 -15.94
C ASN A 343 -2.45 12.48 -14.52
N LYS A 344 -3.56 11.89 -14.09
CA LYS A 344 -4.06 12.01 -12.71
C LYS A 344 -3.78 10.72 -11.97
N GLU A 345 -3.27 10.85 -10.75
CA GLU A 345 -3.15 9.72 -9.85
C GLU A 345 -4.54 9.20 -9.46
N VAL A 346 -4.76 7.88 -9.49
CA VAL A 346 -6.06 7.27 -9.19
C VAL A 346 -5.99 6.02 -8.30
N PHE A 347 -7.12 5.72 -7.67
CA PHE A 347 -7.40 4.51 -6.90
C PHE A 347 -8.47 3.65 -7.58
N THR A 348 -8.42 2.35 -7.29
CA THR A 348 -9.61 1.49 -7.25
C THR A 348 -10.04 1.32 -5.80
N ILE A 349 -11.33 1.54 -5.50
CA ILE A 349 -11.91 1.28 -4.19
C ILE A 349 -12.83 0.07 -4.26
N TYR A 350 -12.65 -0.83 -3.30
CA TYR A 350 -13.47 -2.00 -3.03
C TYR A 350 -14.20 -1.82 -1.71
N VAL A 351 -15.49 -2.13 -1.67
CA VAL A 351 -16.29 -2.15 -0.43
C VAL A 351 -16.84 -3.54 -0.22
N PHE A 352 -16.46 -4.12 0.91
CA PHE A 352 -16.96 -5.40 1.38
C PHE A 352 -17.89 -5.20 2.58
N VAL A 353 -18.94 -6.00 2.62
CA VAL A 353 -19.76 -6.21 3.81
C VAL A 353 -19.66 -7.69 4.17
N ASP A 354 -19.15 -7.96 5.37
CA ASP A 354 -18.62 -9.25 5.78
C ASP A 354 -17.67 -9.82 4.73
N ASN A 355 -18.05 -10.89 4.05
CA ASN A 355 -17.28 -11.57 3.00
C ASN A 355 -17.77 -11.28 1.58
N LEU A 356 -18.69 -10.33 1.39
CA LEU A 356 -19.27 -10.01 0.07
C LEU A 356 -18.72 -8.71 -0.47
N LEU A 357 -18.18 -8.73 -1.69
CA LEU A 357 -17.81 -7.52 -2.44
C LEU A 357 -19.08 -6.87 -2.99
N ILE A 358 -19.42 -5.68 -2.49
CA ILE A 358 -20.66 -4.97 -2.86
C ILE A 358 -20.39 -3.85 -3.85
N VAL A 359 -19.26 -3.16 -3.72
CA VAL A 359 -18.88 -2.06 -4.61
C VAL A 359 -17.46 -2.24 -5.10
N GLU A 360 -17.28 -2.12 -6.41
CA GLU A 360 -15.98 -1.86 -7.04
C GLU A 360 -16.09 -0.57 -7.84
N LYS A 361 -15.12 0.33 -7.64
CA LYS A 361 -15.08 1.62 -8.34
C LYS A 361 -13.65 1.98 -8.70
N THR A 362 -13.37 2.05 -10.00
CA THR A 362 -12.08 2.40 -10.57
C THR A 362 -11.98 3.92 -10.82
N ASP A 363 -10.78 4.37 -11.18
CA ASP A 363 -10.51 5.74 -11.64
C ASP A 363 -10.91 6.85 -10.65
N ILE A 364 -10.89 6.54 -9.36
CA ILE A 364 -11.15 7.52 -8.31
C ILE A 364 -9.89 8.38 -8.14
N PRO A 365 -9.96 9.71 -8.32
CA PRO A 365 -8.82 10.58 -8.07
C PRO A 365 -8.16 10.33 -6.71
N TYR A 366 -6.85 10.08 -6.73
CA TYR A 366 -6.03 10.00 -5.54
C TYR A 366 -6.05 11.35 -4.82
N MET A 367 -6.36 11.31 -3.53
CA MET A 367 -6.30 12.47 -2.66
C MET A 367 -5.59 12.05 -1.38
N MET A 368 -4.71 12.91 -0.90
CA MET A 368 -4.17 12.78 0.45
C MET A 368 -5.29 13.07 1.44
N GLY A 369 -5.46 12.22 2.43
CA GLY A 369 -6.51 12.42 3.41
C GLY A 369 -6.67 11.27 4.37
N GLY A 370 -7.60 11.45 5.31
CA GLY A 370 -7.77 10.56 6.44
C GLY A 370 -9.02 9.73 6.33
N PHE A 371 -9.15 8.81 7.29
CA PHE A 371 -10.23 7.85 7.38
C PHE A 371 -10.98 8.09 8.68
N GLY A 372 -12.26 7.75 8.73
CA GLY A 372 -13.06 8.11 9.89
C GLY A 372 -14.31 7.29 10.09
N LEU A 373 -15.12 7.77 11.03
CA LEU A 373 -16.51 7.38 11.20
C LEU A 373 -17.39 8.58 10.86
N ARG A 374 -18.55 8.31 10.28
CA ARG A 374 -19.53 9.36 9.95
C ARG A 374 -20.94 8.89 10.21
N GLY A 375 -21.74 9.77 10.80
CA GLY A 375 -23.19 9.63 10.88
C GLY A 375 -23.83 10.86 10.25
N TRP A 376 -24.53 10.69 9.14
CA TRP A 376 -25.35 11.74 8.56
C TRP A 376 -26.79 11.52 8.99
N GLN A 377 -27.23 12.08 10.11
CA GLN A 377 -28.54 11.74 10.70
C GLN A 377 -28.67 10.24 11.00
N SER A 378 -27.59 9.60 11.47
CA SER A 378 -27.56 8.15 11.70
C SER A 378 -27.45 7.77 13.16
N ALA A 379 -28.14 6.69 13.52
CA ALA A 379 -27.95 5.98 14.78
C ALA A 379 -27.11 4.71 14.64
N ILE A 380 -26.40 4.51 13.51
CA ILE A 380 -25.45 3.40 13.38
C ILE A 380 -24.38 3.50 14.46
N GLU A 381 -24.06 2.34 15.01
CA GLU A 381 -23.10 2.19 16.09
C GLU A 381 -21.87 1.46 15.58
N TYR A 382 -20.71 1.82 16.11
CA TYR A 382 -19.42 1.27 15.71
C TYR A 382 -18.74 0.70 16.95
N ASN A 383 -18.21 -0.52 16.86
CA ASN A 383 -17.45 -1.12 17.97
C ASN A 383 -15.94 -0.82 17.85
N SER A 384 -15.44 -0.73 16.63
CA SER A 384 -14.02 -0.61 16.38
C SER A 384 -13.72 0.14 15.10
N ILE A 385 -12.46 0.57 14.95
CA ILE A 385 -11.91 1.04 13.69
C ILE A 385 -10.47 0.57 13.55
N LYS A 386 -10.15 -0.01 12.39
CA LYS A 386 -8.82 -0.45 12.04
C LYS A 386 -8.43 0.08 10.67
N ILE A 387 -7.22 0.61 10.56
CA ILE A 387 -6.66 1.11 9.30
C ILE A 387 -5.36 0.36 9.06
N THR A 388 -5.26 -0.34 7.94
CA THR A 388 -4.11 -1.14 7.54
C THR A 388 -3.65 -0.80 6.13
N ASP A 389 -2.51 -1.35 5.71
CA ASP A 389 -2.24 -1.54 4.28
C ASP A 389 -3.36 -2.38 3.64
N PHE A 390 -3.44 -2.34 2.31
CA PHE A 390 -4.37 -3.20 1.57
C PHE A 390 -4.15 -4.68 1.96
N PRO A 391 -5.20 -5.49 2.25
CA PRO A 391 -5.03 -6.85 2.78
C PRO A 391 -4.39 -7.80 1.78
N LEU A 392 -3.62 -8.80 2.24
CA LEU A 392 -3.07 -9.86 1.36
C LEU A 392 -4.17 -10.67 0.67
N VAL A 393 -5.25 -10.90 1.40
CA VAL A 393 -6.46 -11.54 0.93
C VAL A 393 -7.60 -10.71 1.48
N CYS A 394 -8.50 -10.28 0.60
CA CYS A 394 -9.69 -9.51 0.98
C CYS A 394 -10.72 -10.42 1.67
N PRO A 395 -11.76 -9.84 2.30
CA PRO A 395 -12.75 -10.62 3.05
C PRO A 395 -13.49 -11.70 2.25
N ASP A 396 -13.57 -11.55 0.93
CA ASP A 396 -14.14 -12.53 0.00
C ASP A 396 -13.20 -13.72 -0.31
N GLY A 397 -11.98 -13.71 0.22
CA GLY A 397 -10.99 -14.76 0.00
C GLY A 397 -10.12 -14.57 -1.26
N ILE A 398 -10.21 -13.41 -1.93
CA ILE A 398 -9.49 -13.12 -3.18
C ILE A 398 -8.35 -12.11 -2.94
N ASP A 399 -7.23 -12.26 -3.65
CA ASP A 399 -6.12 -11.30 -3.65
C ASP A 399 -6.31 -10.22 -4.74
N HIS A 400 -7.19 -9.27 -4.45
CA HIS A 400 -7.45 -8.11 -5.33
C HIS A 400 -6.21 -7.19 -5.51
N TYR A 401 -5.16 -7.36 -4.71
CA TYR A 401 -3.93 -6.60 -4.87
C TYR A 401 -3.13 -7.10 -6.07
N ASN A 402 -3.03 -8.42 -6.23
CA ASN A 402 -2.26 -9.05 -7.30
C ASN A 402 -3.10 -9.64 -8.42
N ASP A 403 -4.44 -9.47 -8.43
CA ASP A 403 -5.26 -9.87 -9.56
C ASP A 403 -4.66 -9.35 -10.87
N VAL A 404 -4.01 -10.26 -11.57
CA VAL A 404 -3.42 -10.08 -12.88
C VAL A 404 -4.59 -10.12 -13.83
N LEU A 405 -4.90 -8.99 -14.45
CA LEU A 405 -5.70 -8.98 -15.67
C LEU A 405 -4.93 -9.65 -16.81
#